data_AF-A0A4S2M262-F1
#
_entry.id   AF-A0A4S2M262-F1
#
_cell.length_a   1.000
_cell.length_b   1.000
_cell.length_c   1.000
_cell.angle_alpha   90.00
_cell.angle_beta   90.00
_cell.angle_gamma   90.00
#
_symmetry.space_group_name_H-M   'P 1'
#
loop_
_entity.id
_entity.type
_entity.pdbx_description
1 polymer ?
#
loop_
_entity_poly.entity_id
_entity_poly.type
_entity_poly.pdbx_seq_one_letter_code
_entity_poly.pdbx_strand_id
1 'polypeptide(L)'
;MDIEDLHTELDVHRTEERNASVKVRFRTRRHNLADMDSDSVTTMAIPEHYRVFVQTWGCAHNTSDSEYMAGLLAQYGYQVILGGSTNTKDSHEPVGAQSNNSECECSSELAGDCCQKREDKGCCTTPEFPTADERAKQEADIWVLNSCTVKGPAEDHFRNAVKAGMRMGKRLVVAGCVPQSHPAAEYLKGVSIIGVQQIDRVVEVVEETLQGNTVRFLDKKCAVSEDGDSHSARRRLGGARLDLPKIRRNPLIEILAVSTGCLNACTYCKTKHARGVLASYPIEELLERAKQAFADGVKELWLTSEDLGAYGRDLDRTTSVYSCPSMAVRFPQCLTLADLLSGLVRLIPEGCMLRLGMTNPPYILEQLREMADVLSHPRVYAFLHVPVQSGSDAVLDCMKREYTVDEFSHVVTYLQDHIPPPPLPPDATDDAVNGSGTLTVATDIICGFPNETEADFEETVKLVERFRFPVLYINQFFARPGTPAASMISLLLRLQQAVL
;
A
#
# COMPACT_ATOMS: atom_id res chain seq x y z
N MET A 1 10.82 14.93 -25.94
CA MET A 1 11.91 13.94 -25.82
C MET A 1 11.49 13.01 -24.70
N ASP A 2 10.98 11.85 -25.10
CA ASP A 2 10.45 10.85 -24.20
C ASP A 2 11.58 10.16 -23.43
N ILE A 3 11.29 9.74 -22.20
CA ILE A 3 12.27 9.09 -21.30
C ILE A 3 12.73 7.72 -21.83
N GLU A 4 12.12 7.25 -22.93
CA GLU A 4 12.43 6.01 -23.63
C GLU A 4 13.65 6.14 -24.55
N ASP A 5 14.02 7.36 -24.97
CA ASP A 5 15.07 7.58 -25.99
C ASP A 5 16.50 7.66 -25.43
N LEU A 6 16.68 7.60 -24.11
CA LEU A 6 17.98 7.84 -23.45
C LEU A 6 18.74 6.57 -23.03
N HIS A 7 18.25 5.37 -23.36
CA HIS A 7 18.84 4.11 -22.91
C HIS A 7 19.58 3.30 -23.99
N THR A 8 19.73 3.83 -25.21
CA THR A 8 20.22 3.02 -26.34
C THR A 8 21.72 3.05 -26.61
N GLU A 9 22.55 3.71 -25.78
CA GLU A 9 24.00 3.75 -26.05
C GLU A 9 24.85 3.78 -24.77
N LEU A 10 24.94 2.65 -24.04
CA LEU A 10 26.10 2.34 -23.19
C LEU A 10 26.34 0.82 -23.20
N ASP A 11 27.12 0.36 -24.17
CA ASP A 11 27.71 -0.98 -24.18
C ASP A 11 28.70 -1.11 -23.01
N VAL A 12 28.38 -1.96 -22.04
CA VAL A 12 29.30 -2.35 -20.96
C VAL A 12 29.65 -3.83 -21.13
N HIS A 13 30.94 -4.08 -21.34
CA HIS A 13 31.55 -5.40 -21.43
C HIS A 13 31.03 -6.36 -20.34
N ARG A 14 30.34 -7.41 -20.79
CA ARG A 14 29.77 -8.47 -19.97
C ARG A 14 30.87 -9.44 -19.55
N THR A 15 31.26 -9.43 -18.28
CA THR A 15 32.01 -10.53 -17.67
C THR A 15 31.00 -11.63 -17.31
N GLU A 16 31.18 -12.83 -17.86
CA GLU A 16 30.27 -13.96 -17.65
C GLU A 16 30.44 -14.56 -16.24
N GLU A 17 29.60 -14.15 -15.28
CA GLU A 17 29.31 -14.96 -14.10
C GLU A 17 28.07 -15.83 -14.38
N ARG A 18 28.28 -17.16 -14.41
CA ARG A 18 27.25 -18.18 -14.62
C ARG A 18 26.31 -18.25 -13.41
N ASN A 19 25.28 -17.42 -13.37
CA ASN A 19 24.11 -17.65 -12.53
C ASN A 19 23.20 -18.70 -13.18
N ALA A 20 23.16 -19.90 -12.60
CA ALA A 20 22.24 -20.95 -13.02
C ALA A 20 20.79 -20.54 -12.68
N SER A 21 20.06 -19.99 -13.64
CA SER A 21 18.60 -19.88 -13.56
C SER A 21 17.99 -21.26 -13.82
N VAL A 22 17.53 -21.95 -12.78
CA VAL A 22 16.78 -23.20 -12.96
C VAL A 22 15.38 -22.84 -13.48
N LYS A 23 15.14 -23.01 -14.79
CA LYS A 23 13.79 -23.05 -15.34
C LYS A 23 13.18 -24.41 -15.00
N VAL A 24 12.50 -24.52 -13.87
CA VAL A 24 11.72 -25.71 -13.53
C VAL A 24 10.49 -25.74 -14.45
N ARG A 25 10.32 -26.83 -15.21
CA ARG A 25 9.09 -27.12 -15.96
C ARG A 25 8.08 -27.74 -15.00
N PHE A 26 7.03 -27.00 -14.68
CA PHE A 26 5.96 -27.50 -13.83
C PHE A 26 5.00 -28.40 -14.61
N ARG A 27 4.74 -29.60 -14.06
CA ARG A 27 3.65 -30.49 -14.48
C ARG A 27 2.45 -30.15 -13.60
N THR A 28 1.38 -29.62 -14.20
CA THR A 28 0.10 -29.43 -13.51
C THR A 28 -0.50 -30.81 -13.22
N ARG A 29 -0.33 -31.34 -12.00
CA ARG A 29 -1.05 -32.54 -11.55
C ARG A 29 -2.29 -32.09 -10.78
N ARG A 30 -3.47 -32.22 -11.41
CA ARG A 30 -4.74 -32.32 -10.69
C ARG A 30 -4.66 -33.56 -9.79
N HIS A 31 -4.71 -33.41 -8.47
CA HIS A 31 -4.75 -34.53 -7.55
C HIS A 31 -6.14 -35.18 -7.60
N ASN A 32 -6.20 -36.41 -8.12
CA ASN A 32 -7.17 -37.41 -7.66
C ASN A 32 -6.51 -38.19 -6.51
N LEU A 33 -7.24 -38.37 -5.41
CA LEU A 33 -6.79 -38.94 -4.13
C LEU A 33 -6.85 -40.48 -4.08
N ALA A 34 -6.68 -41.16 -5.20
CA ALA A 34 -6.62 -42.62 -5.23
C ALA A 34 -5.35 -43.04 -5.99
N ASP A 35 -4.61 -43.97 -5.40
CA ASP A 35 -3.32 -44.54 -5.84
C ASP A 35 -2.06 -43.77 -5.41
N MET A 36 -1.57 -44.07 -4.20
CA MET A 36 -0.17 -43.88 -3.83
C MET A 36 0.40 -45.14 -3.17
N ASP A 37 1.48 -45.64 -3.76
CA ASP A 37 2.30 -46.78 -3.35
C ASP A 37 3.23 -46.39 -2.18
N SER A 38 3.56 -47.34 -1.29
CA SER A 38 3.95 -47.06 0.10
C SER A 38 5.39 -46.60 0.38
N ASP A 39 6.31 -46.57 -0.58
CA ASP A 39 7.76 -46.59 -0.27
C ASP A 39 8.55 -45.34 -0.71
N SER A 40 7.96 -44.13 -0.69
CA SER A 40 8.70 -42.87 -0.96
C SER A 40 8.38 -41.69 -0.04
N VAL A 41 7.93 -41.95 1.19
CA VAL A 41 7.65 -40.91 2.19
C VAL A 41 8.96 -40.40 2.80
N THR A 42 9.65 -39.50 2.08
CA THR A 42 10.65 -38.64 2.70
C THR A 42 10.37 -37.19 2.28
N THR A 43 9.96 -36.39 3.28
CA THR A 43 9.81 -34.92 3.28
C THR A 43 8.76 -34.30 2.35
N MET A 44 7.50 -34.72 2.41
CA MET A 44 6.40 -33.78 2.09
C MET A 44 6.15 -32.93 3.34
N ALA A 45 6.51 -31.65 3.26
CA ALA A 45 6.20 -30.66 4.29
C ALA A 45 4.67 -30.57 4.43
N ILE A 46 4.11 -31.06 5.53
CA ILE A 46 2.67 -30.94 5.81
C ILE A 46 2.40 -29.47 6.17
N PRO A 47 1.63 -28.69 5.38
CA PRO A 47 1.48 -27.26 5.58
C PRO A 47 0.99 -26.85 6.97
N GLU A 48 0.12 -27.68 7.58
CA GLU A 48 -0.48 -27.47 8.89
C GLU A 48 0.54 -27.40 10.04
N HIS A 49 1.75 -27.93 9.84
CA HIS A 49 2.83 -27.88 10.83
C HIS A 49 3.66 -26.60 10.75
N TYR A 50 3.49 -25.78 9.70
CA TYR A 50 4.28 -24.57 9.51
C TYR A 50 3.50 -23.32 9.83
N ARG A 51 4.15 -22.44 10.59
CA ARG A 51 3.66 -21.11 10.95
C ARG A 51 4.27 -20.06 10.03
N VAL A 52 3.41 -19.32 9.34
CA VAL A 52 3.80 -18.24 8.42
C VAL A 52 3.50 -16.90 9.09
N PHE A 53 4.53 -16.11 9.33
CA PHE A 53 4.36 -14.73 9.79
C PHE A 53 4.34 -13.77 8.61
N VAL A 54 3.23 -13.05 8.42
CA VAL A 54 3.07 -12.07 7.33
C VAL A 54 3.13 -10.66 7.92
N GLN A 55 4.11 -9.87 7.49
CA GLN A 55 4.25 -8.47 7.90
C GLN A 55 4.24 -7.54 6.69
N THR A 56 3.49 -6.45 6.82
CA THR A 56 3.26 -5.49 5.73
C THR A 56 3.68 -4.10 6.17
N TRP A 57 4.35 -3.37 5.29
CA TRP A 57 4.62 -1.94 5.45
C TRP A 57 4.16 -1.15 4.22
N GLY A 58 3.64 0.05 4.46
CA GLY A 58 3.33 1.03 3.42
C GLY A 58 1.84 1.29 3.25
N CYS A 59 1.33 1.10 2.03
CA CYS A 59 0.02 1.59 1.61
C CYS A 59 -1.10 0.52 1.69
N ALA A 60 -2.34 0.98 1.48
CA ALA A 60 -3.54 0.13 1.41
C ALA A 60 -3.42 -0.95 0.33
N HIS A 61 -2.86 -0.65 -0.85
CA HIS A 61 -2.64 -1.63 -1.92
C HIS A 61 -1.80 -2.82 -1.44
N ASN A 62 -0.66 -2.56 -0.80
CA ASN A 62 0.19 -3.61 -0.24
C ASN A 62 -0.48 -4.38 0.90
N THR A 63 -1.35 -3.70 1.66
CA THR A 63 -2.16 -4.36 2.69
C THR A 63 -3.08 -5.37 2.03
N SER A 64 -3.83 -4.97 1.00
CA SER A 64 -4.68 -5.88 0.23
C SER A 64 -3.90 -7.06 -0.38
N ASP A 65 -2.72 -6.81 -0.96
CA ASP A 65 -1.85 -7.87 -1.51
C ASP A 65 -1.46 -8.90 -0.43
N SER A 66 -1.17 -8.41 0.79
CA SER A 66 -0.79 -9.28 1.91
C SER A 66 -1.97 -10.10 2.41
N GLU A 67 -3.17 -9.53 2.42
CA GLU A 67 -4.40 -10.22 2.80
C GLU A 67 -4.74 -11.34 1.80
N TYR A 68 -4.51 -11.14 0.49
CA TYR A 68 -4.63 -12.20 -0.53
C TYR A 68 -3.58 -13.29 -0.34
N MET A 69 -2.31 -12.91 -0.12
CA MET A 69 -1.25 -13.88 0.14
C MET A 69 -1.54 -14.73 1.38
N ALA A 70 -2.02 -14.09 2.46
CA ALA A 70 -2.44 -14.78 3.67
C ALA A 70 -3.61 -15.74 3.43
N GLY A 71 -4.62 -15.30 2.66
CA GLY A 71 -5.76 -16.15 2.29
C GLY A 71 -5.36 -17.38 1.50
N LEU A 72 -4.46 -17.23 0.53
CA LEU A 72 -3.94 -18.35 -0.26
C LEU A 72 -3.17 -19.36 0.59
N LEU A 73 -2.30 -18.87 1.47
CA LEU A 73 -1.52 -19.72 2.36
C LEU A 73 -2.43 -20.47 3.35
N ALA A 74 -3.41 -19.80 3.93
CA ALA A 74 -4.35 -20.43 4.85
C ALA A 74 -5.27 -21.44 4.14
N GLN A 75 -5.75 -21.14 2.93
CA GLN A 75 -6.53 -22.09 2.14
C GLN A 75 -5.73 -23.36 1.81
N TYR A 76 -4.41 -23.23 1.63
CA TYR A 76 -3.51 -24.36 1.42
C TYR A 76 -3.20 -25.16 2.69
N GLY A 77 -3.49 -24.62 3.87
CA GLY A 77 -3.35 -25.29 5.17
C GLY A 77 -2.28 -24.70 6.09
N TYR A 78 -1.60 -23.61 5.73
CA TYR A 78 -0.62 -22.97 6.61
C TYR A 78 -1.27 -22.22 7.77
N GLN A 79 -0.61 -22.22 8.93
CA GLN A 79 -1.01 -21.38 10.07
C GLN A 79 -0.47 -19.96 9.88
N VAL A 80 -1.33 -19.04 9.42
CA VAL A 80 -0.93 -17.67 9.09
C VAL A 80 -1.15 -16.71 10.25
N ILE A 81 -0.12 -15.94 10.61
CA ILE A 81 -0.17 -14.88 11.61
C ILE A 81 0.12 -13.54 10.94
N LEU A 82 -0.83 -12.60 11.00
CA LEU A 82 -0.65 -11.25 10.48
C LEU A 82 -0.02 -10.34 11.53
N GLY A 83 1.24 -9.94 11.34
CA GLY A 83 1.94 -9.02 12.23
C GLY A 83 1.32 -7.63 12.24
N GLY A 84 1.17 -7.03 13.42
CA GLY A 84 0.50 -5.74 13.63
C GLY A 84 -1.02 -5.82 13.75
N SER A 85 -1.59 -7.02 13.86
CA SER A 85 -3.01 -7.21 14.20
C SER A 85 -3.17 -7.15 15.72
N THR A 86 -3.88 -6.15 16.23
CA THR A 86 -4.20 -6.04 17.67
C THR A 86 -5.33 -6.98 18.12
N ASN A 87 -5.79 -7.91 17.28
CA ASN A 87 -6.86 -8.84 17.62
C ASN A 87 -6.33 -10.27 17.84
N THR A 88 -5.79 -10.53 19.02
CA THR A 88 -5.82 -11.86 19.60
C THR A 88 -6.87 -11.87 20.71
N LYS A 89 -8.07 -12.38 20.39
CA LYS A 89 -8.98 -12.93 21.40
C LYS A 89 -8.29 -14.16 21.98
N ASP A 90 -7.77 -14.07 23.18
CA ASP A 90 -7.60 -15.21 24.06
C ASP A 90 -7.73 -14.79 25.53
N SER A 91 -8.59 -15.54 26.23
CA SER A 91 -8.92 -15.52 27.67
C SER A 91 -9.70 -14.32 28.24
N HIS A 92 -10.91 -14.65 28.69
CA HIS A 92 -11.75 -13.89 29.60
C HIS A 92 -11.02 -13.52 30.90
N GLU A 93 -11.05 -12.23 31.27
CA GLU A 93 -11.45 -11.74 32.61
C GLU A 93 -11.57 -10.20 32.60
N PRO A 94 -12.54 -9.61 33.34
CA PRO A 94 -12.84 -8.19 33.24
C PRO A 94 -11.93 -7.40 34.20
N VAL A 95 -11.02 -6.59 33.66
CA VAL A 95 -10.31 -5.59 34.48
C VAL A 95 -11.02 -4.25 34.31
N GLY A 96 -11.80 -3.92 35.34
CA GLY A 96 -12.50 -2.65 35.47
C GLY A 96 -11.55 -1.46 35.55
N ALA A 97 -12.05 -0.32 35.08
CA ALA A 97 -11.42 0.97 35.20
C ALA A 97 -11.14 1.32 36.67
N GLN A 98 -9.86 1.46 37.04
CA GLN A 98 -9.45 2.25 38.19
C GLN A 98 -8.19 3.04 37.84
N SER A 99 -8.35 4.36 37.89
CA SER A 99 -7.31 5.36 37.92
C SER A 99 -6.37 5.13 39.11
N ASN A 100 -5.09 4.87 38.87
CA ASN A 100 -4.08 4.87 39.93
C ASN A 100 -3.11 6.03 39.73
N ASN A 101 -3.45 7.15 40.37
CA ASN A 101 -2.45 8.00 41.02
C ASN A 101 -1.96 7.21 42.24
N SER A 102 -0.70 6.79 42.27
CA SER A 102 -0.07 6.29 43.49
C SER A 102 1.04 7.25 43.90
N GLU A 103 0.69 8.16 44.81
CA GLU A 103 1.62 8.88 45.66
C GLU A 103 2.37 7.87 46.53
N CYS A 104 3.69 8.04 46.64
CA CYS A 104 4.57 7.17 47.41
C CYS A 104 4.57 7.66 48.87
N GLU A 105 3.81 7.02 49.74
CA GLU A 105 3.86 7.26 51.19
C GLU A 105 4.99 6.44 51.82
N CYS A 106 6.05 7.12 52.24
CA CYS A 106 7.12 6.53 53.05
C CYS A 106 6.84 6.83 54.52
N SER A 107 6.53 5.80 55.31
CA SER A 107 6.23 5.90 56.74
C SER A 107 7.38 5.33 57.58
N SER A 108 8.00 6.22 58.38
CA SER A 108 8.66 5.97 59.69
C SER A 108 9.83 4.97 59.77
N GLU A 109 10.85 5.09 60.60
CA GLU A 109 11.38 6.10 61.53
C GLU A 109 12.79 5.56 61.89
N LEU A 110 13.79 6.44 61.87
CA LEU A 110 15.06 6.47 62.64
C LEU A 110 16.22 6.93 61.76
N ALA A 111 16.64 8.16 62.05
CA ALA A 111 17.61 8.96 61.35
C ALA A 111 19.03 8.41 61.43
N GLY A 112 19.77 8.52 60.33
CA GLY A 112 21.20 8.23 60.26
C GLY A 112 21.76 8.29 58.85
N ASP A 113 21.75 9.50 58.26
CA ASP A 113 22.76 10.01 57.33
C ASP A 113 23.41 9.03 56.34
N CYS A 114 22.84 8.85 55.13
CA CYS A 114 23.59 8.24 54.02
C CYS A 114 23.01 8.51 52.63
N CYS A 115 22.84 9.78 52.23
CA CYS A 115 22.64 10.12 50.82
C CYS A 115 23.35 11.42 50.45
N GLN A 116 24.68 11.42 50.58
CA GLN A 116 25.52 12.26 49.74
C GLN A 116 26.41 11.38 48.87
N LYS A 117 26.22 11.53 47.56
CA LYS A 117 27.15 11.18 46.48
C LYS A 117 27.56 9.71 46.38
N ARG A 118 27.00 9.01 45.40
CA ARG A 118 27.76 8.33 44.34
C ARG A 118 26.83 7.80 43.26
N GLU A 119 27.26 8.01 42.03
CA GLU A 119 26.72 7.44 40.82
C GLU A 119 26.83 5.91 40.91
N ASP A 120 25.71 5.20 40.90
CA ASP A 120 25.69 3.85 40.36
C ASP A 120 24.30 3.50 39.83
N LYS A 121 24.29 3.02 38.59
CA LYS A 121 23.11 2.60 37.84
C LYS A 121 22.69 1.21 38.31
N GLY A 122 21.39 1.04 38.52
CA GLY A 122 20.74 -0.27 38.47
C GLY A 122 20.14 -0.72 39.80
N CYS A 123 18.83 -0.60 39.93
CA CYS A 123 18.11 -1.39 40.93
C CYS A 123 16.73 -1.88 40.46
N CYS A 124 16.15 -1.32 39.39
CA CYS A 124 14.81 -1.73 38.95
C CYS A 124 14.70 -1.77 37.42
N THR A 125 15.23 -2.81 36.77
CA THR A 125 14.79 -3.17 35.39
C THR A 125 13.80 -4.30 35.50
N THR A 126 12.51 -4.01 35.35
CA THR A 126 11.48 -5.01 35.11
C THR A 126 11.79 -5.75 33.81
N PRO A 127 11.71 -7.09 33.75
CA PRO A 127 11.90 -7.81 32.49
C PRO A 127 10.82 -7.40 31.49
N GLU A 128 11.21 -6.79 30.37
CA GLU A 128 10.31 -6.47 29.28
C GLU A 128 9.82 -7.78 28.62
N PHE A 129 8.56 -8.12 28.82
CA PHE A 129 7.95 -9.26 28.15
C PHE A 129 7.82 -8.97 26.64
N PRO A 130 8.20 -9.91 25.75
CA PRO A 130 8.10 -9.70 24.31
C PRO A 130 6.63 -9.48 23.91
N THR A 131 6.39 -8.54 22.98
CA THR A 131 5.04 -8.28 22.46
C THR A 131 4.48 -9.50 21.73
N ALA A 132 3.16 -9.55 21.50
CA ALA A 132 2.53 -10.64 20.75
C ALA A 132 3.15 -10.81 19.35
N ASP A 133 3.49 -9.70 18.68
CA ASP A 133 4.20 -9.70 17.40
C ASP A 133 5.61 -10.28 17.51
N GLU A 134 6.36 -9.95 18.55
CA GLU A 134 7.71 -10.50 18.74
C GLU A 134 7.68 -12.00 19.02
N ARG A 135 6.68 -12.49 19.78
CA ARG A 135 6.44 -13.93 19.96
C ARG A 135 6.08 -14.60 18.64
N ALA A 136 5.16 -14.04 17.87
CA ALA A 136 4.76 -14.57 16.56
C ALA A 136 5.95 -14.66 15.58
N LYS A 137 6.81 -13.64 15.55
CA LYS A 137 8.05 -13.66 14.76
C LYS A 137 9.00 -14.79 15.18
N GLN A 138 9.17 -14.99 16.49
CA GLN A 138 10.05 -16.03 17.02
C GLN A 138 9.51 -17.43 16.75
N GLU A 139 8.20 -17.63 16.85
CA GLU A 139 7.54 -18.93 16.67
C GLU A 139 7.31 -19.32 15.20
N ALA A 140 7.32 -18.37 14.27
CA ALA A 140 7.09 -18.64 12.86
C ALA A 140 8.28 -19.34 12.18
N ASP A 141 8.01 -20.33 11.33
CA ASP A 141 9.02 -21.05 10.55
C ASP A 141 9.51 -20.24 9.35
N ILE A 142 8.60 -19.45 8.78
CA ILE A 142 8.84 -18.62 7.60
C ILE A 142 8.20 -17.25 7.76
N TRP A 143 8.90 -16.23 7.27
CA TRP A 143 8.39 -14.86 7.24
C TRP A 143 8.10 -14.45 5.80
N VAL A 144 6.91 -13.89 5.59
CA VAL A 144 6.48 -13.25 4.34
C VAL A 144 6.42 -11.75 4.58
N LEU A 145 7.37 -11.02 4.01
CA LEU A 145 7.55 -9.59 4.27
C LEU A 145 7.16 -8.77 3.03
N ASN A 146 6.09 -7.99 3.10
CA ASN A 146 5.59 -7.18 1.99
C ASN A 146 5.84 -5.69 2.22
N SER A 147 6.50 -5.02 1.28
CA SER A 147 6.91 -3.62 1.44
C SER A 147 6.58 -2.71 0.28
N CYS A 148 6.31 -1.45 0.62
CA CYS A 148 6.02 -0.39 -0.34
C CYS A 148 7.26 0.46 -0.56
N THR A 149 7.47 0.96 -1.77
CA THR A 149 8.56 1.91 -2.04
C THR A 149 8.19 3.32 -1.63
N VAL A 150 6.92 3.63 -1.32
CA VAL A 150 6.40 5.01 -1.25
C VAL A 150 6.99 5.85 -0.11
N LYS A 151 7.50 5.29 0.98
CA LYS A 151 8.11 6.06 2.08
C LYS A 151 9.44 5.44 2.51
N GLY A 152 10.48 6.27 2.68
CA GLY A 152 11.81 5.83 3.13
C GLY A 152 11.78 5.02 4.43
N PRO A 153 11.10 5.48 5.50
CA PRO A 153 10.99 4.72 6.75
C PRO A 153 10.37 3.33 6.57
N ALA A 154 9.39 3.17 5.67
CA ALA A 154 8.78 1.87 5.39
C ALA A 154 9.79 0.90 4.74
N GLU A 155 10.62 1.41 3.83
CA GLU A 155 11.71 0.64 3.21
C GLU A 155 12.80 0.30 4.24
N ASP A 156 13.12 1.22 5.14
CA ASP A 156 14.09 1.00 6.23
C ASP A 156 13.61 -0.10 7.21
N HIS A 157 12.35 -0.04 7.65
CA HIS A 157 11.75 -1.07 8.50
C HIS A 157 11.75 -2.44 7.81
N PHE A 158 11.37 -2.49 6.54
CA PHE A 158 11.41 -3.71 5.74
C PHE A 158 12.83 -4.28 5.64
N ARG A 159 13.83 -3.46 5.27
CA ARG A 159 15.24 -3.87 5.21
C ARG A 159 15.73 -4.42 6.55
N ASN A 160 15.38 -3.73 7.64
CA ASN A 160 15.78 -4.14 8.98
C ASN A 160 15.13 -5.48 9.38
N ALA A 161 13.86 -5.70 9.01
CA ALA A 161 13.16 -6.96 9.22
C ALA A 161 13.79 -8.12 8.42
N VAL A 162 14.15 -7.90 7.15
CA VAL A 162 14.87 -8.90 6.35
C VAL A 162 16.19 -9.29 7.02
N LYS A 163 17.01 -8.30 7.42
CA LYS A 163 18.27 -8.55 8.12
C LYS A 163 18.08 -9.24 9.47
N ALA A 164 17.01 -8.92 10.20
CA ALA A 164 16.68 -9.59 11.45
C ALA A 164 16.31 -11.06 11.22
N GLY A 165 15.43 -11.34 10.24
CA GLY A 165 15.05 -12.70 9.88
C GLY A 165 16.24 -13.56 9.46
N MET A 166 17.17 -13.00 8.67
CA MET A 166 18.42 -13.68 8.29
C MET A 166 19.27 -14.03 9.51
N ARG A 167 19.47 -13.09 10.44
CA ARG A 167 20.22 -13.33 11.69
C ARG A 167 19.57 -14.38 12.58
N MET A 168 18.25 -14.47 12.55
CA MET A 168 17.48 -15.47 13.30
C MET A 168 17.41 -16.83 12.59
N GLY A 169 18.00 -16.97 11.40
CA GLY A 169 17.94 -18.21 10.61
C GLY A 169 16.55 -18.53 10.07
N LYS A 170 15.65 -17.53 9.96
CA LYS A 170 14.30 -17.71 9.43
C LYS A 170 14.32 -17.90 7.93
N ARG A 171 13.40 -18.73 7.41
CA ARG A 171 13.09 -18.75 5.97
C ARG A 171 12.40 -17.43 5.61
N LEU A 172 12.79 -16.83 4.49
CA LEU A 172 12.33 -15.49 4.11
C LEU A 172 11.78 -15.48 2.68
N VAL A 173 10.57 -14.95 2.56
CA VAL A 173 9.95 -14.55 1.31
C VAL A 173 9.67 -13.07 1.39
N VAL A 174 10.12 -12.31 0.41
CA VAL A 174 9.82 -10.88 0.31
C VAL A 174 8.89 -10.60 -0.87
N ALA A 175 8.00 -9.63 -0.68
CA ALA A 175 7.05 -9.21 -1.68
C ALA A 175 6.93 -7.68 -1.75
N GLY A 176 6.24 -7.20 -2.78
CA GLY A 176 5.87 -5.80 -2.90
C GLY A 176 6.80 -4.96 -3.78
N CYS A 177 6.62 -3.64 -3.72
CA CYS A 177 7.24 -2.71 -4.64
C CYS A 177 8.76 -2.60 -4.47
N VAL A 178 9.29 -2.76 -3.25
CA VAL A 178 10.74 -2.64 -2.99
C VAL A 178 11.50 -3.75 -3.69
N PRO A 179 11.23 -5.05 -3.42
CA PRO A 179 11.95 -6.12 -4.09
C PRO A 179 11.67 -6.18 -5.60
N GLN A 180 10.52 -5.67 -6.08
CA GLN A 180 10.23 -5.57 -7.51
C GLN A 180 11.07 -4.49 -8.21
N SER A 181 11.28 -3.34 -7.58
CA SER A 181 12.01 -2.21 -8.18
C SER A 181 13.52 -2.31 -7.99
N HIS A 182 13.98 -2.94 -6.90
CA HIS A 182 15.41 -3.09 -6.56
C HIS A 182 15.77 -4.55 -6.21
N PRO A 183 15.53 -5.51 -7.13
CA PRO A 183 15.74 -6.93 -6.84
C PRO A 183 17.21 -7.31 -6.59
N ALA A 184 18.14 -6.48 -7.05
CA ALA A 184 19.58 -6.68 -6.88
C ALA A 184 20.15 -6.12 -5.56
N ALA A 185 19.31 -5.57 -4.68
CA ALA A 185 19.79 -5.03 -3.41
C ALA A 185 20.51 -6.10 -2.57
N GLU A 186 21.62 -5.73 -1.93
CA GLU A 186 22.50 -6.67 -1.22
C GLU A 186 21.77 -7.51 -0.17
N TYR A 187 20.88 -6.88 0.59
CA TYR A 187 20.11 -7.52 1.65
C TYR A 187 19.01 -8.46 1.13
N LEU A 188 18.79 -8.55 -0.19
CA LEU A 188 17.85 -9.46 -0.85
C LEU A 188 18.55 -10.65 -1.53
N LYS A 189 19.89 -10.73 -1.47
CA LYS A 189 20.62 -11.90 -1.98
C LYS A 189 20.26 -13.13 -1.14
N GLY A 190 19.98 -14.24 -1.82
CA GLY A 190 19.59 -15.50 -1.17
C GLY A 190 18.19 -15.48 -0.53
N VAL A 191 17.36 -14.48 -0.84
CA VAL A 191 15.97 -14.37 -0.36
C VAL A 191 15.01 -14.62 -1.52
N SER A 192 13.97 -15.40 -1.26
CA SER A 192 12.90 -15.63 -2.23
C SER A 192 12.07 -14.37 -2.44
N ILE A 193 11.67 -14.09 -3.68
CA ILE A 193 10.99 -12.86 -4.08
C ILE A 193 9.70 -13.17 -4.83
N ILE A 194 8.63 -12.49 -4.44
CA ILE A 194 7.33 -12.43 -5.13
C ILE A 194 7.10 -11.01 -5.64
N GLY A 195 6.94 -10.88 -6.95
CA GLY A 195 6.62 -9.63 -7.62
C GLY A 195 5.17 -9.21 -7.41
N VAL A 196 4.92 -7.92 -7.57
CA VAL A 196 3.60 -7.29 -7.30
C VAL A 196 2.44 -7.86 -8.14
N GLN A 197 2.73 -8.51 -9.28
CA GLN A 197 1.73 -9.13 -10.17
C GLN A 197 1.65 -10.67 -10.03
N GLN A 198 2.44 -11.27 -9.14
CA GLN A 198 2.57 -12.73 -9.02
C GLN A 198 2.26 -13.21 -7.58
N ILE A 199 1.53 -12.42 -6.80
CA ILE A 199 1.15 -12.75 -5.42
C ILE A 199 0.30 -14.02 -5.32
N ASP A 200 -0.36 -14.41 -6.40
CA ASP A 200 -1.08 -15.69 -6.55
C ASP A 200 -0.18 -16.92 -6.47
N ARG A 201 1.14 -16.75 -6.64
CA ARG A 201 2.14 -17.83 -6.55
C ARG A 201 2.81 -17.92 -5.17
N VAL A 202 2.26 -17.27 -4.15
CA VAL A 202 2.86 -17.25 -2.80
C VAL A 202 3.04 -18.64 -2.21
N VAL A 203 2.09 -19.56 -2.43
CA VAL A 203 2.15 -20.94 -1.93
C VAL A 203 3.38 -21.64 -2.50
N GLU A 204 3.55 -21.59 -3.82
CA GLU A 204 4.70 -22.20 -4.52
C GLU A 204 6.03 -21.64 -4.00
N VAL A 205 6.12 -20.32 -3.82
CA VAL A 205 7.35 -19.70 -3.32
C VAL A 205 7.63 -20.10 -1.87
N VAL A 206 6.60 -20.18 -1.03
CA VAL A 206 6.74 -20.61 0.37
C VAL A 206 7.21 -22.06 0.45
N GLU A 207 6.60 -22.97 -0.31
CA GLU A 207 6.99 -24.39 -0.35
C GLU A 207 8.46 -24.58 -0.75
N GLU A 208 8.87 -23.94 -1.85
CA GLU A 208 10.26 -24.00 -2.32
C GLU A 208 11.23 -23.39 -1.30
N THR A 209 10.85 -22.29 -0.65
CA THR A 209 11.69 -21.63 0.36
C THR A 209 11.83 -22.50 1.61
N LEU A 210 10.79 -23.22 2.03
CA LEU A 210 10.85 -24.17 3.15
C LEU A 210 11.80 -25.34 2.84
N GLN A 211 11.83 -25.81 1.58
CA GLN A 211 12.77 -26.83 1.10
C GLN A 211 14.23 -26.31 0.99
N GLY A 212 14.44 -25.00 1.17
CA GLY A 212 15.75 -24.37 1.11
C GLY A 212 16.13 -23.81 -0.26
N ASN A 213 15.21 -23.82 -1.22
CA ASN A 213 15.40 -23.20 -2.52
C ASN A 213 15.16 -21.69 -2.44
N THR A 214 15.79 -20.93 -3.35
CA THR A 214 15.52 -19.50 -3.53
C THR A 214 14.78 -19.29 -4.84
N VAL A 215 13.56 -18.76 -4.76
CA VAL A 215 12.70 -18.55 -5.94
C VAL A 215 12.49 -17.06 -6.18
N ARG A 216 12.54 -16.63 -7.43
CA ARG A 216 12.31 -15.22 -7.79
C ARG A 216 11.30 -15.12 -8.92
N PHE A 217 10.11 -14.63 -8.59
CA PHE A 217 9.05 -14.31 -9.55
C PHE A 217 8.94 -12.80 -9.67
N LEU A 218 9.42 -12.23 -10.77
CA LEU A 218 9.46 -10.79 -11.03
C LEU A 218 8.88 -10.44 -12.41
N ASP A 219 8.34 -11.44 -13.09
CA ASP A 219 7.82 -11.30 -14.45
C ASP A 219 6.53 -10.47 -14.45
N LYS A 220 6.39 -9.62 -15.45
CA LYS A 220 5.16 -8.86 -15.67
C LYS A 220 4.11 -9.77 -16.33
N LYS A 221 2.90 -9.83 -15.76
CA LYS A 221 1.79 -10.57 -16.35
C LYS A 221 1.14 -9.74 -17.47
N CYS A 222 0.99 -10.37 -18.62
CA CYS A 222 0.13 -9.92 -19.70
C CYS A 222 -0.91 -11.02 -19.96
N ALA A 223 -2.19 -10.66 -20.09
CA ALA A 223 -3.18 -11.58 -20.62
C ALA A 223 -2.86 -11.85 -22.09
N VAL A 224 -2.79 -13.13 -22.43
CA VAL A 224 -2.88 -13.59 -23.82
C VAL A 224 -4.36 -13.84 -24.04
N SER A 225 -4.96 -13.27 -25.09
CA SER A 225 -6.32 -13.66 -25.49
C SER A 225 -6.33 -15.17 -25.72
N GLU A 226 -7.32 -15.89 -25.20
CA GLU A 226 -7.48 -17.33 -25.46
C GLU A 226 -7.68 -17.63 -26.95
N ASP A 227 -8.08 -16.61 -27.72
CA ASP A 227 -7.99 -16.60 -29.17
C ASP A 227 -6.54 -16.32 -29.58
N GLY A 228 -5.85 -17.36 -30.08
CA GLY A 228 -4.43 -17.39 -30.45
C GLY A 228 -4.00 -16.46 -31.59
N ASP A 229 -4.70 -15.34 -31.80
CA ASP A 229 -4.30 -14.28 -32.72
C ASP A 229 -3.14 -13.48 -32.10
N SER A 230 -1.96 -13.70 -32.66
CA SER A 230 -0.72 -12.99 -32.36
C SER A 230 -0.75 -11.48 -32.64
N HIS A 231 -1.87 -10.95 -33.14
CA HIS A 231 -2.12 -9.54 -33.41
C HIS A 231 -3.09 -8.86 -32.43
N SER A 232 -3.71 -9.59 -31.49
CA SER A 232 -4.51 -8.97 -30.43
C SER A 232 -3.57 -8.34 -29.38
N ALA A 233 -3.81 -7.06 -29.05
CA ALA A 233 -2.99 -6.35 -28.08
C ALA A 233 -3.05 -7.07 -26.72
N ARG A 234 -1.92 -7.60 -26.25
CA ARG A 234 -1.76 -8.20 -24.93
C ARG A 234 -2.31 -7.25 -23.85
N ARG A 235 -3.50 -7.54 -23.32
CA ARG A 235 -4.13 -6.72 -22.28
C ARG A 235 -3.38 -6.90 -20.98
N ARG A 236 -2.97 -5.82 -20.33
CA ARG A 236 -2.35 -5.89 -19.00
C ARG A 236 -3.45 -6.18 -17.98
N LEU A 237 -3.19 -7.12 -17.07
CA LEU A 237 -4.13 -7.46 -16.02
C LEU A 237 -4.02 -6.45 -14.87
N GLY A 238 -5.14 -6.15 -14.21
CA GLY A 238 -5.20 -5.25 -13.06
C GLY A 238 -4.44 -5.74 -11.81
N GLY A 239 -3.89 -6.95 -11.85
CA GLY A 239 -3.15 -7.57 -10.77
C GLY A 239 -3.53 -9.05 -10.62
N ALA A 240 -3.54 -9.54 -9.38
CA ALA A 240 -4.07 -10.87 -9.05
C ALA A 240 -5.59 -10.93 -9.24
N ARG A 241 -6.17 -12.13 -9.39
CA ARG A 241 -7.63 -12.22 -9.54
C ARG A 241 -8.33 -11.74 -8.26
N LEU A 242 -9.47 -11.07 -8.40
CA LEU A 242 -10.22 -10.53 -7.27
C LEU A 242 -10.99 -11.59 -6.48
N ASP A 243 -11.21 -12.77 -7.06
CA ASP A 243 -11.90 -13.91 -6.43
C ASP A 243 -10.98 -14.79 -5.57
N LEU A 244 -9.71 -14.41 -5.42
CA LEU A 244 -8.78 -15.12 -4.55
C LEU A 244 -9.20 -15.01 -3.08
N PRO A 245 -8.92 -16.05 -2.26
CA PRO A 245 -9.20 -16.01 -0.82
C PRO A 245 -8.42 -14.87 -0.17
N LYS A 246 -9.03 -14.25 0.85
CA LYS A 246 -8.47 -13.10 1.54
C LYS A 246 -8.68 -13.21 3.04
N ILE A 247 -7.61 -13.09 3.83
CA ILE A 247 -7.70 -12.91 5.29
C ILE A 247 -7.53 -11.42 5.58
N ARG A 248 -8.63 -10.75 5.92
CA ARG A 248 -8.65 -9.32 6.23
C ARG A 248 -8.00 -9.06 7.58
N ARG A 249 -7.17 -8.01 7.67
CA ARG A 249 -6.60 -7.56 8.95
C ARG A 249 -7.68 -7.05 9.89
N ASN A 250 -8.62 -6.28 9.33
CA ASN A 250 -9.86 -5.91 10.01
C ASN A 250 -11.01 -6.62 9.29
N PRO A 251 -11.74 -7.55 9.94
CA PRO A 251 -12.82 -8.30 9.28
C PRO A 251 -13.95 -7.41 8.78
N LEU A 252 -14.07 -6.17 9.29
CA LEU A 252 -15.11 -5.21 8.89
C LEU A 252 -14.71 -4.34 7.69
N ILE A 253 -13.48 -4.44 7.17
CA ILE A 253 -12.97 -3.56 6.11
C ILE A 253 -12.47 -4.40 4.93
N GLU A 254 -13.01 -4.16 3.73
CA GLU A 254 -12.46 -4.66 2.48
C GLU A 254 -11.66 -3.55 1.80
N ILE A 255 -10.34 -3.73 1.68
CA ILE A 255 -9.52 -2.90 0.80
C ILE A 255 -9.59 -3.46 -0.61
N LEU A 256 -10.25 -2.76 -1.53
CA LEU A 256 -10.44 -3.18 -2.92
C LEU A 256 -9.52 -2.39 -3.85
N ALA A 257 -8.49 -3.06 -4.38
CA ALA A 257 -7.64 -2.49 -5.42
C ALA A 257 -8.40 -2.47 -6.76
N VAL A 258 -8.66 -1.27 -7.30
CA VAL A 258 -9.43 -1.11 -8.55
C VAL A 258 -8.56 -1.12 -9.80
N SER A 259 -7.28 -0.85 -9.64
CA SER A 259 -6.27 -0.89 -10.69
C SER A 259 -4.88 -1.06 -10.09
N THR A 260 -3.93 -1.44 -10.94
CA THR A 260 -2.49 -1.41 -10.64
C THR A 260 -1.75 -0.52 -11.63
N GLY A 261 -0.69 0.12 -11.16
CA GLY A 261 0.17 0.96 -12.01
C GLY A 261 -0.37 2.38 -12.14
N CYS A 262 0.38 3.22 -12.83
CA CYS A 262 0.11 4.66 -12.87
C CYS A 262 0.38 5.24 -14.26
N LEU A 263 -0.38 6.26 -14.65
CA LEU A 263 -0.17 7.02 -15.89
C LEU A 263 0.82 8.18 -15.71
N ASN A 264 0.93 8.73 -14.49
CA ASN A 264 1.78 9.88 -14.18
C ASN A 264 3.29 9.62 -14.41
N ALA A 265 4.04 10.70 -14.60
CA ALA A 265 5.49 10.69 -14.89
C ALA A 265 6.35 11.37 -13.80
N CYS A 266 5.86 11.38 -12.55
CA CYS A 266 6.49 12.12 -11.45
C CYS A 266 7.98 11.78 -11.28
N THR A 267 8.83 12.79 -11.17
CA THR A 267 10.31 12.64 -11.20
C THR A 267 10.89 11.92 -9.99
N TYR A 268 10.14 11.79 -8.90
CA TYR A 268 10.57 11.15 -7.65
C TYR A 268 9.97 9.76 -7.41
N CYS A 269 8.96 9.37 -8.20
CA CYS A 269 8.11 8.24 -7.89
C CYS A 269 8.62 6.94 -8.50
N LYS A 270 8.68 5.86 -7.70
CA LYS A 270 9.05 4.50 -8.18
C LYS A 270 7.87 3.62 -8.57
N THR A 271 6.65 4.15 -8.49
CA THR A 271 5.42 3.38 -8.75
C THR A 271 5.40 2.77 -10.14
N LYS A 272 5.70 3.54 -11.19
CA LYS A 272 5.71 3.03 -12.57
C LYS A 272 6.78 1.94 -12.80
N HIS A 273 7.91 2.05 -12.11
CA HIS A 273 8.95 1.02 -12.13
C HIS A 273 8.51 -0.27 -11.44
N ALA A 274 7.80 -0.17 -10.31
CA ALA A 274 7.35 -1.32 -9.53
C ALA A 274 6.08 -1.97 -10.13
N ARG A 275 5.02 -1.19 -10.36
CA ARG A 275 3.68 -1.67 -10.74
C ARG A 275 3.33 -1.48 -12.21
N GLY A 276 4.17 -0.79 -12.98
CA GLY A 276 3.96 -0.56 -14.41
C GLY A 276 3.04 0.62 -14.73
N VAL A 277 2.62 0.67 -15.99
CA VAL A 277 1.56 1.59 -16.47
C VAL A 277 0.21 1.07 -15.99
N LEU A 278 -0.76 1.97 -15.82
CA LEU A 278 -2.13 1.67 -15.44
C LEU A 278 -2.68 0.42 -16.17
N ALA A 279 -3.24 -0.47 -15.36
CA ALA A 279 -4.06 -1.60 -15.76
C ALA A 279 -5.23 -1.69 -14.77
N SER A 280 -6.45 -1.47 -15.25
CA SER A 280 -7.67 -1.45 -14.44
C SER A 280 -8.40 -2.78 -14.49
N TYR A 281 -9.03 -3.17 -13.39
CA TYR A 281 -9.98 -4.30 -13.40
C TYR A 281 -11.28 -3.88 -14.09
N PRO A 282 -11.96 -4.79 -14.82
CA PRO A 282 -13.32 -4.55 -15.32
C PRO A 282 -14.28 -4.19 -14.17
N ILE A 283 -15.24 -3.32 -14.46
CA ILE A 283 -16.22 -2.83 -13.46
C ILE A 283 -16.97 -4.01 -12.86
N GLU A 284 -17.41 -4.96 -13.68
CA GLU A 284 -18.21 -6.11 -13.28
C GLU A 284 -17.50 -6.97 -12.23
N GLU A 285 -16.19 -7.21 -12.39
CA GLU A 285 -15.39 -7.97 -11.42
C GLU A 285 -15.27 -7.23 -10.08
N LEU A 286 -15.10 -5.90 -10.11
CA LEU A 286 -15.03 -5.06 -8.91
C LEU A 286 -16.36 -5.05 -8.15
N LEU A 287 -17.47 -4.93 -8.88
CA LEU A 287 -18.81 -4.97 -8.31
C LEU A 287 -19.11 -6.34 -7.69
N GLU A 288 -18.70 -7.43 -8.34
CA GLU A 288 -18.90 -8.77 -7.79
C GLU A 288 -18.07 -9.00 -6.52
N ARG A 289 -16.81 -8.55 -6.52
CA ARG A 289 -15.96 -8.59 -5.32
C ARG A 289 -16.56 -7.76 -4.18
N ALA A 290 -17.10 -6.57 -4.48
CA ALA A 290 -17.76 -5.73 -3.49
C ALA A 290 -19.00 -6.41 -2.88
N LYS A 291 -19.85 -7.04 -3.70
CA LYS A 291 -21.01 -7.81 -3.21
C LYS A 291 -20.58 -8.96 -2.29
N GLN A 292 -19.58 -9.73 -2.71
CA GLN A 292 -19.05 -10.82 -1.89
C GLN A 292 -18.52 -10.30 -0.55
N ALA A 293 -17.77 -9.20 -0.56
CA ALA A 293 -17.26 -8.61 0.67
C ALA A 293 -18.38 -8.21 1.64
N PHE A 294 -19.44 -7.56 1.17
CA PHE A 294 -20.59 -7.24 2.02
C PHE A 294 -21.33 -8.49 2.52
N ALA A 295 -21.43 -9.54 1.69
CA ALA A 295 -21.98 -10.83 2.12
C ALA A 295 -21.13 -11.51 3.22
N ASP A 296 -19.81 -11.31 3.21
CA ASP A 296 -18.90 -11.75 4.26
C ASP A 296 -19.04 -10.95 5.58
N GLY A 297 -19.88 -9.90 5.61
CA GLY A 297 -20.12 -9.07 6.79
C GLY A 297 -19.26 -7.80 6.89
N VAL A 298 -18.52 -7.46 5.84
CA VAL A 298 -17.77 -6.18 5.76
C VAL A 298 -18.72 -4.99 5.92
N LYS A 299 -18.27 -3.97 6.63
CA LYS A 299 -18.99 -2.71 6.85
C LYS A 299 -18.42 -1.55 6.06
N GLU A 300 -17.14 -1.62 5.71
CA GLU A 300 -16.49 -0.56 4.93
C GLU A 300 -15.76 -1.12 3.72
N LEU A 301 -16.06 -0.54 2.56
CA LEU A 301 -15.32 -0.81 1.32
C LEU A 301 -14.37 0.36 1.07
N TRP A 302 -13.07 0.10 1.09
CA TRP A 302 -12.03 1.10 0.85
C TRP A 302 -11.42 0.88 -0.52
N LEU A 303 -11.68 1.79 -1.47
CA LEU A 303 -11.06 1.71 -2.79
C LEU A 303 -9.61 2.16 -2.71
N THR A 304 -8.72 1.45 -3.42
CA THR A 304 -7.32 1.83 -3.53
C THR A 304 -6.81 1.64 -4.95
N SER A 305 -5.86 2.49 -5.32
CA SER A 305 -4.99 2.35 -6.49
C SER A 305 -3.80 3.30 -6.31
N GLU A 306 -2.90 3.34 -7.29
CA GLU A 306 -1.84 4.35 -7.34
C GLU A 306 -2.36 5.75 -7.68
N ASP A 307 -3.48 5.83 -8.39
CA ASP A 307 -4.21 7.04 -8.72
C ASP A 307 -5.66 6.68 -9.03
N LEU A 308 -6.58 6.98 -8.11
CA LEU A 308 -7.96 6.52 -8.23
C LEU A 308 -8.70 7.21 -9.37
N GLY A 309 -8.45 8.50 -9.59
CA GLY A 309 -9.08 9.28 -10.66
C GLY A 309 -8.76 8.75 -12.05
N ALA A 310 -7.60 8.10 -12.22
CA ALA A 310 -7.17 7.53 -13.49
C ALA A 310 -7.86 6.21 -13.87
N TYR A 311 -8.69 5.62 -12.99
CA TYR A 311 -9.37 4.36 -13.26
C TYR A 311 -10.16 4.40 -14.57
N GLY A 312 -10.09 3.31 -15.34
CA GLY A 312 -10.91 3.10 -16.53
C GLY A 312 -10.36 3.75 -17.81
N ARG A 313 -9.32 4.59 -17.71
CA ARG A 313 -8.68 5.23 -18.87
C ARG A 313 -8.09 4.24 -19.87
N ASP A 314 -7.77 3.04 -19.41
CA ASP A 314 -7.24 1.91 -20.19
C ASP A 314 -8.31 0.87 -20.57
N LEU A 315 -9.59 1.11 -20.24
CA LEU A 315 -10.69 0.21 -20.54
C LEU A 315 -11.61 0.83 -21.59
N ASP A 316 -11.93 0.07 -22.63
CA ASP A 316 -12.90 0.49 -23.64
C ASP A 316 -14.30 0.59 -23.03
N ARG A 317 -15.02 1.68 -23.33
CA ARG A 317 -16.35 1.95 -22.76
C ARG A 317 -17.39 0.87 -23.10
N THR A 318 -17.25 0.19 -24.23
CA THR A 318 -18.16 -0.89 -24.65
C THR A 318 -18.02 -2.15 -23.80
N THR A 319 -16.96 -2.25 -22.97
CA THR A 319 -16.71 -3.44 -22.14
C THR A 319 -17.59 -3.52 -20.90
N SER A 320 -18.29 -2.44 -20.53
CA SER A 320 -19.16 -2.41 -19.35
C SER A 320 -20.55 -1.89 -19.67
N VAL A 321 -21.54 -2.44 -18.97
CA VAL A 321 -22.91 -1.93 -18.98
C VAL A 321 -23.12 -0.75 -18.02
N TYR A 322 -22.19 -0.55 -17.08
CA TYR A 322 -22.23 0.54 -16.12
C TYR A 322 -21.63 1.79 -16.75
N SER A 323 -22.39 2.87 -16.73
CA SER A 323 -22.02 4.10 -17.41
C SER A 323 -22.63 5.31 -16.70
N CYS A 324 -21.81 6.33 -16.48
CA CYS A 324 -22.20 7.66 -16.10
C CYS A 324 -22.48 8.46 -17.40
N PRO A 325 -23.74 8.87 -17.66
CA PRO A 325 -24.11 9.48 -18.94
C PRO A 325 -23.30 10.73 -19.31
N SER A 326 -22.99 11.60 -18.34
CA SER A 326 -22.18 12.79 -18.57
C SER A 326 -20.74 12.44 -18.95
N MET A 327 -20.16 11.40 -18.34
CA MET A 327 -18.83 10.91 -18.70
C MET A 327 -18.82 10.18 -20.03
N ALA A 328 -19.88 9.45 -20.40
CA ALA A 328 -19.96 8.78 -21.68
C ALA A 328 -19.90 9.76 -22.88
N VAL A 329 -20.48 10.96 -22.72
CA VAL A 329 -20.39 12.02 -23.74
C VAL A 329 -18.98 12.59 -23.82
N ARG A 330 -18.33 12.83 -22.67
CA ARG A 330 -16.98 13.44 -22.61
C ARG A 330 -15.86 12.47 -22.99
N PHE A 331 -16.01 11.20 -22.63
CA PHE A 331 -15.04 10.14 -22.81
C PHE A 331 -15.68 8.94 -23.54
N PRO A 332 -16.02 9.08 -24.82
CA PRO A 332 -16.77 8.05 -25.56
C PRO A 332 -16.00 6.75 -25.75
N GLN A 333 -14.67 6.78 -25.70
CA GLN A 333 -13.81 5.62 -25.98
C GLN A 333 -13.30 4.90 -24.75
N CYS A 334 -13.43 5.48 -23.55
CA CYS A 334 -12.93 4.85 -22.33
C CYS A 334 -13.87 5.02 -21.14
N LEU A 335 -13.76 4.10 -20.18
CA LEU A 335 -14.42 4.21 -18.89
C LEU A 335 -13.71 5.24 -17.99
N THR A 336 -14.36 5.59 -16.89
CA THR A 336 -13.91 6.55 -15.89
C THR A 336 -14.18 6.03 -14.49
N LEU A 337 -13.58 6.67 -13.48
CA LEU A 337 -13.91 6.41 -12.08
C LEU A 337 -15.40 6.63 -11.80
N ALA A 338 -16.02 7.67 -12.36
CA ALA A 338 -17.45 7.92 -12.17
C ALA A 338 -18.34 6.77 -12.69
N ASP A 339 -17.94 6.09 -13.78
CA ASP A 339 -18.66 4.90 -14.27
C ASP A 339 -18.66 3.77 -13.23
N LEU A 340 -17.50 3.48 -12.66
CA LEU A 340 -17.35 2.49 -11.58
C LEU A 340 -18.19 2.86 -10.34
N LEU A 341 -18.07 4.12 -9.89
CA LEU A 341 -18.78 4.59 -8.70
C LEU A 341 -20.31 4.57 -8.89
N SER A 342 -20.79 4.83 -10.11
CA SER A 342 -22.23 4.74 -10.43
C SER A 342 -22.81 3.34 -10.16
N GLY A 343 -21.99 2.30 -10.34
CA GLY A 343 -22.32 0.92 -10.01
C GLY A 343 -22.13 0.60 -8.53
N LEU A 344 -20.95 0.89 -7.97
CA LEU A 344 -20.59 0.55 -6.59
C LEU A 344 -21.53 1.18 -5.56
N VAL A 345 -21.85 2.48 -5.69
CA VAL A 345 -22.65 3.21 -4.70
C VAL A 345 -24.04 2.58 -4.50
N ARG A 346 -24.61 1.99 -5.56
CA ARG A 346 -25.92 1.32 -5.53
C ARG A 346 -25.88 -0.01 -4.77
N LEU A 347 -24.71 -0.64 -4.68
CA LEU A 347 -24.54 -1.96 -4.05
C LEU A 347 -24.31 -1.89 -2.53
N ILE A 348 -23.87 -0.74 -2.01
CA ILE A 348 -23.50 -0.60 -0.59
C ILE A 348 -24.75 -0.79 0.28
N PRO A 349 -24.82 -1.78 1.19
CA PRO A 349 -25.99 -1.96 2.05
C PRO A 349 -26.19 -0.80 3.03
N GLU A 350 -27.36 -0.72 3.66
CA GLU A 350 -27.58 0.20 4.78
C GLU A 350 -26.62 -0.10 5.94
N GLY A 351 -26.12 0.95 6.60
CA GLY A 351 -25.12 0.83 7.67
C GLY A 351 -23.72 0.42 7.20
N CYS A 352 -23.47 0.43 5.89
CA CYS A 352 -22.15 0.21 5.31
C CYS A 352 -21.67 1.48 4.60
N MET A 353 -20.35 1.65 4.49
CA MET A 353 -19.72 2.86 3.95
C MET A 353 -18.71 2.55 2.84
N LEU A 354 -18.61 3.44 1.86
CA LEU A 354 -17.56 3.47 0.85
C LEU A 354 -16.58 4.60 1.16
N ARG A 355 -15.29 4.26 1.14
CA ARG A 355 -14.20 5.23 1.24
C ARG A 355 -13.43 5.27 -0.08
N LEU A 356 -13.26 6.47 -0.63
CA LEU A 356 -12.40 6.68 -1.79
C LEU A 356 -10.93 6.79 -1.33
N GLY A 357 -10.05 6.16 -2.11
CA GLY A 357 -8.60 6.26 -1.96
C GLY A 357 -8.03 7.56 -2.54
N MET A 358 -6.70 7.62 -2.58
CA MET A 358 -5.96 8.77 -3.10
C MET A 358 -6.17 8.96 -4.62
N THR A 359 -6.35 10.20 -5.05
CA THR A 359 -6.40 10.60 -6.46
C THR A 359 -5.47 11.78 -6.72
N ASN A 360 -4.96 11.91 -7.95
CA ASN A 360 -4.24 13.13 -8.36
C ASN A 360 -5.20 14.17 -8.97
N PRO A 361 -4.88 15.48 -8.87
CA PRO A 361 -5.69 16.55 -9.44
C PRO A 361 -6.10 16.38 -10.92
N PRO A 362 -5.21 16.01 -11.87
CA PRO A 362 -5.54 16.04 -13.30
C PRO A 362 -6.76 15.18 -13.64
N TYR A 363 -6.85 13.97 -13.08
CA TYR A 363 -7.93 13.05 -13.39
C TYR A 363 -9.21 13.32 -12.60
N ILE A 364 -9.13 13.95 -11.43
CA ILE A 364 -10.33 14.29 -10.66
C ILE A 364 -10.98 15.58 -11.19
N LEU A 365 -10.17 16.53 -11.69
CA LEU A 365 -10.62 17.75 -12.36
C LEU A 365 -11.61 17.47 -13.50
N GLU A 366 -11.37 16.41 -14.26
CA GLU A 366 -12.17 16.04 -15.43
C GLU A 366 -13.58 15.51 -15.11
N GLN A 367 -13.84 15.18 -13.84
CA GLN A 367 -15.06 14.53 -13.35
C GLN A 367 -15.56 15.11 -12.01
N LEU A 368 -15.21 16.37 -11.69
CA LEU A 368 -15.50 17.01 -10.39
C LEU A 368 -16.96 16.97 -9.98
N ARG A 369 -17.87 17.23 -10.92
CA ARG A 369 -19.31 17.24 -10.66
C ARG A 369 -19.79 15.87 -10.21
N GLU A 370 -19.40 14.83 -10.94
CA GLU A 370 -19.74 13.45 -10.64
C GLU A 370 -19.16 13.03 -9.29
N MET A 371 -17.96 13.49 -8.95
CA MET A 371 -17.36 13.22 -7.64
C MET A 371 -18.08 13.93 -6.50
N ALA A 372 -18.51 15.19 -6.69
CA ALA A 372 -19.34 15.88 -5.71
C ALA A 372 -20.66 15.13 -5.46
N ASP A 373 -21.32 14.66 -6.52
CA ASP A 373 -22.56 13.87 -6.41
C ASP A 373 -22.32 12.55 -5.64
N VAL A 374 -21.21 11.85 -5.90
CA VAL A 374 -20.86 10.60 -5.20
C VAL A 374 -20.51 10.85 -3.74
N LEU A 375 -19.68 11.86 -3.45
CA LEU A 375 -19.25 12.18 -2.08
C LEU A 375 -20.39 12.74 -1.22
N SER A 376 -21.45 13.26 -1.84
CA SER A 376 -22.67 13.71 -1.16
C SER A 376 -23.61 12.55 -0.76
N HIS A 377 -23.33 11.33 -1.21
CA HIS A 377 -24.20 10.19 -0.93
C HIS A 377 -24.00 9.68 0.52
N PRO A 378 -25.09 9.37 1.27
CA PRO A 378 -25.01 9.06 2.71
C PRO A 378 -24.23 7.79 3.06
N ARG A 379 -23.97 6.92 2.08
CA ARG A 379 -23.17 5.69 2.23
C ARG A 379 -21.74 5.85 1.72
N VAL A 380 -21.30 7.08 1.46
CA VAL A 380 -19.94 7.40 1.03
C VAL A 380 -19.37 8.38 2.04
N TYR A 381 -18.13 8.16 2.48
CA TYR A 381 -17.47 9.13 3.34
C TYR A 381 -17.24 10.43 2.57
N ALA A 382 -17.64 11.56 3.17
CA ALA A 382 -17.26 12.90 2.73
C ALA A 382 -15.76 13.15 3.01
N PHE A 383 -14.92 12.38 2.34
CA PHE A 383 -13.47 12.36 2.48
C PHE A 383 -12.84 12.20 1.10
N LEU A 384 -11.83 13.03 0.80
CA LEU A 384 -11.01 12.87 -0.38
C LEU A 384 -9.53 13.09 -0.05
N HIS A 385 -8.68 12.19 -0.52
CA HIS A 385 -7.23 12.33 -0.42
C HIS A 385 -6.67 12.79 -1.77
N VAL A 386 -6.25 14.05 -1.85
CA VAL A 386 -5.69 14.68 -3.06
C VAL A 386 -4.32 15.27 -2.75
N PRO A 387 -3.21 14.60 -3.12
CA PRO A 387 -1.87 15.10 -2.83
C PRO A 387 -1.52 16.32 -3.68
N VAL A 388 -1.21 17.44 -3.03
CA VAL A 388 -0.70 18.65 -3.72
C VAL A 388 0.80 18.55 -3.97
N GLN A 389 1.55 17.90 -3.08
CA GLN A 389 3.01 17.72 -3.07
C GLN A 389 3.81 19.00 -2.77
N SER A 390 3.49 20.13 -3.39
CA SER A 390 4.10 21.44 -3.10
C SER A 390 3.11 22.55 -3.39
N GLY A 391 3.21 23.68 -2.69
CA GLY A 391 2.44 24.89 -3.00
C GLY A 391 3.16 25.87 -3.94
N SER A 392 4.28 25.46 -4.56
CA SER A 392 4.96 26.23 -5.61
C SER A 392 4.84 25.52 -6.96
N ASP A 393 4.31 26.23 -7.96
CA ASP A 393 4.21 25.72 -9.33
C ASP A 393 5.60 25.40 -9.93
N ALA A 394 6.63 26.17 -9.57
CA ALA A 394 8.01 25.88 -10.00
C ALA A 394 8.51 24.53 -9.48
N VAL A 395 8.17 24.19 -8.23
CA VAL A 395 8.51 22.87 -7.66
C VAL A 395 7.64 21.77 -8.27
N LEU A 396 6.33 22.02 -8.48
CA LEU A 396 5.43 21.06 -9.14
C LEU A 396 5.91 20.72 -10.57
N ASP A 397 6.38 21.69 -11.32
CA ASP A 397 6.98 21.50 -12.64
C ASP A 397 8.24 20.64 -12.57
N CYS A 398 9.14 20.89 -11.59
CA CYS A 398 10.32 20.05 -11.36
C CYS A 398 9.93 18.61 -10.94
N MET A 399 8.82 18.46 -10.24
CA MET A 399 8.23 17.17 -9.89
C MET A 399 7.58 16.46 -11.09
N LYS A 400 7.42 17.13 -12.24
CA LYS A 400 6.58 16.72 -13.39
C LYS A 400 5.15 16.40 -12.96
N ARG A 401 4.52 17.32 -12.25
CA ARG A 401 3.07 17.28 -11.99
C ARG A 401 2.37 17.98 -13.16
N GLU A 402 1.29 17.37 -13.64
CA GLU A 402 0.51 17.88 -14.77
C GLU A 402 -0.66 18.76 -14.28
N TYR A 403 -0.42 19.51 -13.21
CA TYR A 403 -1.37 20.44 -12.64
C TYR A 403 -0.67 21.58 -11.88
N THR A 404 -1.39 22.68 -11.69
CA THR A 404 -0.96 23.83 -10.88
C THR A 404 -1.60 23.87 -9.50
N VAL A 405 -1.06 24.72 -8.62
CA VAL A 405 -1.63 25.05 -7.31
C VAL A 405 -3.06 25.59 -7.44
N ASP A 406 -3.33 26.38 -8.48
CA ASP A 406 -4.66 26.92 -8.77
C ASP A 406 -5.65 25.82 -9.16
N GLU A 407 -5.23 24.85 -9.99
CA GLU A 407 -6.07 23.71 -10.35
C GLU A 407 -6.35 22.80 -9.15
N PHE A 408 -5.34 22.52 -8.32
CA PHE A 408 -5.55 21.84 -7.04
C PHE A 408 -6.52 22.62 -6.14
N SER A 409 -6.33 23.94 -6.01
CA SER A 409 -7.20 24.81 -5.23
C SER A 409 -8.64 24.75 -5.74
N HIS A 410 -8.82 24.73 -7.06
CA HIS A 410 -10.12 24.61 -7.70
C HIS A 410 -10.82 23.29 -7.31
N VAL A 411 -10.12 22.15 -7.35
CA VAL A 411 -10.67 20.86 -6.86
C VAL A 411 -11.20 20.99 -5.44
N VAL A 412 -10.38 21.51 -4.53
CA VAL A 412 -10.74 21.62 -3.11
C VAL A 412 -11.93 22.54 -2.91
N THR A 413 -11.89 23.76 -3.45
CA THR A 413 -12.98 24.73 -3.30
C THR A 413 -14.27 24.23 -3.94
N TYR A 414 -14.21 23.66 -5.14
CA TYR A 414 -15.40 23.18 -5.84
C TYR A 414 -16.10 22.09 -5.03
N LEU A 415 -15.36 21.11 -4.51
CA LEU A 415 -15.95 20.03 -3.73
C LEU A 415 -16.47 20.51 -2.38
N GLN A 416 -15.77 21.42 -1.69
CA GLN A 416 -16.25 22.03 -0.45
C GLN A 416 -17.57 22.82 -0.64
N ASP A 417 -17.70 23.53 -1.76
CA ASP A 417 -18.88 24.34 -2.07
C ASP A 417 -20.11 23.50 -2.48
N HIS A 418 -19.90 22.31 -3.05
CA HIS A 418 -20.97 21.49 -3.64
C HIS A 418 -21.37 20.26 -2.81
N ILE A 419 -20.54 19.84 -1.86
CA ILE A 419 -20.86 18.73 -0.97
C ILE A 419 -21.59 19.29 0.26
N PRO A 420 -22.75 18.72 0.66
CA PRO A 420 -23.43 19.13 1.88
C PRO A 420 -22.68 18.58 3.10
N PRO A 421 -22.79 19.25 4.28
CA PRO A 421 -22.19 18.72 5.49
C PRO A 421 -22.78 17.35 5.84
N PRO A 422 -21.97 16.42 6.34
CA PRO A 422 -22.46 15.10 6.73
C PRO A 422 -23.52 15.22 7.83
N PRO A 423 -24.50 14.31 7.90
CA PRO A 423 -25.46 14.31 8.99
C PRO A 423 -24.75 14.06 10.31
N LEU A 424 -24.84 15.02 11.23
CA LEU A 424 -24.29 14.91 12.57
C LEU A 424 -25.10 13.89 13.40
N PRO A 425 -24.46 13.17 14.33
CA PRO A 425 -25.16 12.44 15.38
C PRO A 425 -26.19 13.33 16.08
N PRO A 426 -27.34 12.80 16.55
CA PRO A 426 -28.42 13.59 17.14
C PRO A 426 -28.01 14.45 18.34
N ASP A 427 -26.89 14.08 18.99
CA ASP A 427 -26.28 14.70 20.16
C ASP A 427 -25.09 15.61 19.84
N ALA A 428 -24.65 15.67 18.58
CA ALA A 428 -23.54 16.53 18.15
C ALA A 428 -24.07 17.89 17.68
N THR A 429 -23.63 18.97 18.35
CA THR A 429 -23.96 20.35 18.00
C THR A 429 -23.09 20.93 16.89
N ASP A 430 -21.90 20.35 16.70
CA ASP A 430 -20.88 20.74 15.75
C ASP A 430 -20.03 19.52 15.34
N ASP A 431 -19.45 19.56 14.15
CA ASP A 431 -18.43 18.58 13.75
C ASP A 431 -17.09 18.98 14.40
N ALA A 432 -16.85 18.50 15.61
CA ALA A 432 -15.61 18.79 16.34
C ALA A 432 -14.33 18.28 15.62
N VAL A 433 -14.47 17.41 14.61
CA VAL A 433 -13.36 16.81 13.86
C VAL A 433 -13.06 17.59 12.58
N ASN A 434 -14.09 18.06 11.86
CA ASN A 434 -13.94 18.80 10.60
C ASN A 434 -14.16 20.33 10.74
N GLY A 435 -14.58 20.81 11.91
CA GLY A 435 -15.00 22.21 12.09
C GLY A 435 -16.28 22.52 11.30
N SER A 436 -16.33 23.64 10.58
CA SER A 436 -17.45 24.00 9.70
C SER A 436 -17.50 23.23 8.37
N GLY A 437 -16.68 22.20 8.20
CA GLY A 437 -16.34 21.62 6.89
C GLY A 437 -17.33 20.59 6.37
N THR A 438 -17.71 20.74 5.11
CA THR A 438 -18.56 19.80 4.37
C THR A 438 -17.82 18.57 3.84
N LEU A 439 -16.48 18.67 3.71
CA LEU A 439 -15.60 17.64 3.15
C LEU A 439 -14.27 17.62 3.90
N THR A 440 -13.84 16.43 4.34
CA THR A 440 -12.48 16.22 4.84
C THR A 440 -11.51 16.03 3.67
N VAL A 441 -10.60 16.99 3.47
CA VAL A 441 -9.52 16.87 2.48
C VAL A 441 -8.22 16.46 3.16
N ALA A 442 -7.67 15.31 2.75
CA ALA A 442 -6.32 14.90 3.09
C ALA A 442 -5.36 15.25 1.94
N THR A 443 -4.15 15.71 2.26
CA THR A 443 -3.13 16.00 1.25
C THR A 443 -1.73 15.59 1.73
N ASP A 444 -0.82 15.35 0.79
CA ASP A 444 0.60 15.13 1.06
C ASP A 444 1.42 16.32 0.57
N ILE A 445 2.47 16.63 1.32
CA ILE A 445 3.50 17.60 0.96
C ILE A 445 4.87 16.91 1.03
N ILE A 446 5.73 17.20 0.06
CA ILE A 446 7.13 16.78 0.01
C ILE A 446 8.00 18.03 0.18
N CYS A 447 8.63 18.15 1.34
CA CYS A 447 9.57 19.24 1.64
C CYS A 447 11.01 18.81 1.34
N GLY A 448 11.86 19.77 1.00
CA GLY A 448 13.26 19.56 0.63
C GLY A 448 13.44 18.96 -0.76
N PHE A 449 12.49 19.19 -1.67
CA PHE A 449 12.61 18.71 -3.05
C PHE A 449 13.85 19.34 -3.73
N PRO A 450 14.56 18.64 -4.64
CA PRO A 450 15.70 19.24 -5.34
C PRO A 450 15.31 20.56 -6.03
N ASN A 451 16.10 21.60 -5.80
CA ASN A 451 15.88 22.99 -6.22
C ASN A 451 14.75 23.76 -5.52
N GLU A 452 14.07 23.21 -4.51
CA GLU A 452 13.12 23.98 -3.69
C GLU A 452 13.84 25.10 -2.94
N THR A 453 13.37 26.34 -3.11
CA THR A 453 13.88 27.53 -2.43
C THR A 453 13.02 27.88 -1.19
N GLU A 454 13.52 28.79 -0.36
CA GLU A 454 12.75 29.33 0.77
C GLU A 454 11.44 30.00 0.30
N ALA A 455 11.45 30.66 -0.86
CA ALA A 455 10.25 31.28 -1.41
C ALA A 455 9.20 30.23 -1.80
N ASP A 456 9.62 29.12 -2.40
CA ASP A 456 8.74 28.00 -2.76
C ASP A 456 8.13 27.32 -1.52
N PHE A 457 8.95 27.19 -0.47
CA PHE A 457 8.50 26.66 0.82
C PHE A 457 7.44 27.58 1.45
N GLU A 458 7.67 28.90 1.42
CA GLU A 458 6.71 29.89 1.93
C GLU A 458 5.38 29.88 1.14
N GLU A 459 5.40 29.65 -0.18
CA GLU A 459 4.19 29.43 -0.98
C GLU A 459 3.41 28.20 -0.52
N THR A 460 4.13 27.12 -0.18
CA THR A 460 3.55 25.92 0.41
C THR A 460 2.91 26.19 1.77
N VAL A 461 3.56 26.98 2.64
CA VAL A 461 3.00 27.39 3.93
C VAL A 461 1.71 28.18 3.74
N LYS A 462 1.69 29.17 2.85
CA LYS A 462 0.50 29.97 2.54
C LYS A 462 -0.69 29.13 2.07
N LEU A 463 -0.43 28.10 1.26
CA LEU A 463 -1.47 27.17 0.81
C LEU A 463 -2.08 26.39 1.99
N VAL A 464 -1.24 25.90 2.90
CA VAL A 464 -1.67 25.19 4.11
C VAL A 464 -2.47 26.12 5.03
N GLU A 465 -2.02 27.36 5.22
CA GLU A 465 -2.72 28.36 6.03
C GLU A 465 -4.09 28.73 5.46
N ARG A 466 -4.20 28.81 4.12
CA ARG A 466 -5.45 29.10 3.40
C ARG A 466 -6.50 28.01 3.61
N PHE A 467 -6.13 26.75 3.42
CA PHE A 467 -7.09 25.64 3.41
C PHE A 467 -7.25 24.93 4.75
N ARG A 468 -6.26 25.04 5.66
CA ARG A 468 -6.26 24.41 6.99
C ARG A 468 -6.66 22.94 6.93
N PHE A 469 -5.99 22.17 6.07
CA PHE A 469 -6.29 20.76 5.83
C PHE A 469 -6.40 19.98 7.14
N PRO A 470 -7.52 19.27 7.41
CA PRO A 470 -7.67 18.47 8.62
C PRO A 470 -6.64 17.34 8.71
N VAL A 471 -6.20 16.82 7.55
CA VAL A 471 -5.20 15.76 7.47
C VAL A 471 -4.09 16.19 6.52
N LEU A 472 -2.90 16.41 7.07
CA LEU A 472 -1.72 16.84 6.33
C LEU A 472 -0.57 15.86 6.53
N TYR A 473 -0.16 15.18 5.46
CA TYR A 473 0.98 14.26 5.47
C TYR A 473 2.24 14.98 4.97
N ILE A 474 3.08 15.41 5.91
CA ILE A 474 4.35 16.07 5.58
C ILE A 474 5.45 15.01 5.51
N ASN A 475 6.15 14.94 4.38
CA ASN A 475 7.26 14.02 4.19
C ASN A 475 8.50 14.81 3.74
N GLN A 476 9.67 14.44 4.26
CA GLN A 476 10.93 14.88 3.69
C GLN A 476 11.16 14.17 2.34
N PHE A 477 11.72 14.87 1.37
CA PHE A 477 12.17 14.25 0.13
C PHE A 477 13.29 13.26 0.40
N PHE A 478 13.14 12.05 -0.13
CA PHE A 478 14.17 11.02 -0.14
C PHE A 478 14.51 10.68 -1.58
N ALA A 479 15.76 10.95 -1.98
CA ALA A 479 16.28 10.59 -3.29
C ALA A 479 16.24 9.08 -3.46
N ARG A 480 15.68 8.61 -4.58
CA ARG A 480 15.52 7.19 -4.85
C ARG A 480 16.37 6.77 -6.05
N PRO A 481 17.26 5.77 -5.91
CA PRO A 481 18.10 5.31 -7.02
C PRO A 481 17.29 5.04 -8.28
N GLY A 482 17.74 5.55 -9.44
CA GLY A 482 17.08 5.36 -10.74
C GLY A 482 15.89 6.29 -11.02
N THR A 483 15.57 7.24 -10.13
CA THR A 483 14.56 8.28 -10.42
C THR A 483 15.23 9.57 -10.93
N PRO A 484 14.58 10.34 -11.84
CA PRO A 484 15.14 11.62 -12.29
C PRO A 484 15.45 12.60 -11.15
N ALA A 485 14.61 12.65 -10.10
CA ALA A 485 14.85 13.51 -8.95
C ALA A 485 16.10 13.12 -8.14
N ALA A 486 16.58 11.87 -8.25
CA ALA A 486 17.80 11.46 -7.55
C ALA A 486 19.09 12.00 -8.20
N SER A 487 19.05 12.39 -9.47
CA SER A 487 20.17 13.06 -10.15
C SER A 487 20.03 14.58 -10.17
N MET A 488 18.93 15.13 -9.66
CA MET A 488 18.77 16.58 -9.51
C MET A 488 19.66 17.10 -8.38
N ILE A 489 20.20 18.31 -8.57
CA ILE A 489 21.06 18.96 -7.58
C ILE A 489 20.17 19.42 -6.41
N SER A 490 20.41 18.90 -5.21
CA SER A 490 19.72 19.39 -4.00
C SER A 490 20.38 20.67 -3.47
N LEU A 491 19.58 21.65 -3.04
CA LEU A 491 20.05 22.86 -2.37
C LEU A 491 20.79 22.56 -1.05
N LEU A 492 20.45 21.45 -0.38
CA LEU A 492 21.16 20.98 0.82
C LEU A 492 22.62 20.57 0.55
N LEU A 493 22.93 20.09 -0.66
CA LEU A 493 24.30 19.79 -1.07
C LEU A 493 25.14 21.07 -1.24
N ARG A 494 24.54 22.21 -1.58
CA ARG A 494 25.26 23.49 -1.64
C ARG A 494 25.69 23.99 -0.26
N LEU A 495 24.86 23.77 0.77
CA LEU A 495 25.21 24.15 2.15
C LEU A 495 26.30 23.23 2.73
N GLN A 496 26.31 21.94 2.40
CA GLN A 496 27.38 21.03 2.84
C GLN A 496 28.69 21.23 2.07
N GLN A 497 28.64 21.57 0.77
CA GLN A 497 29.84 21.90 -0.01
C GLN A 497 30.40 23.30 0.24
N ALA A 498 29.61 24.22 0.82
CA ALA A 498 30.10 25.53 1.25
C ALA A 498 30.74 25.52 2.66
N VAL A 499 30.67 24.39 3.37
CA VAL A 499 31.22 24.19 4.73
C VAL A 499 32.47 23.27 4.71
N LEU A 500 32.84 22.73 3.55
CA LEU A 500 34.13 22.07 3.27
C LEU A 500 34.98 22.98 2.39
#